data_AF-A0A2N2YQW8-F1
#
_entry.id   AF-A0A2N2YQW8-F1
#
_cell.length_a   1.000
_cell.length_b   1.000
_cell.length_c   1.000
_cell.angle_alpha   90.00
_cell.angle_beta   90.00
_cell.angle_gamma   90.00
#
_symmetry.space_group_name_H-M   'P 1'
#
loop_
_entity.id
_entity.type
_entity.pdbx_description
1 polymer ?
#
loop_
_entity_poly.entity_id
_entity_poly.type
_entity_poly.pdbx_seq_one_letter_code
_entity_poly.pdbx_strand_id
1 'polypeptide(L)'
;MKKLILLSYALLISTISFAQQGNNFKSRTKTQMNNSPGGFTFKTISNNRSLKSGVLNSNYNFPVSTTLQVPKISNHDSVQNLISDNGSPIFFERASSKLKSTKAETTAEHFYSFFESTKATTQLFQPKDELVITRTLTDNLGITHVKAQQYYKGVKVYGAELYLHMGADRDLFTGRIESLDPAIESSPGIDKLTAINIVSDDLKERTILKNLSAKEKELLKYDRPESELVIYDGKLAYEISYRPNMIEEWKYFVDANSKEIIQFYNNTNSDGPTIANAYDLNGILRSINTYLEAGTYYLYNISEAMFNSTKSEGIIMTLDANNTSTTNLNYSFITSTNNTWTNRASVSAHYNAKQAYTYFKNTFNRNSINDQGGDILSLVNVAEEDGASMENAYWNGRAVFYGNGGTYFKPLAGALDVTAHELGHGIVSNTANLEYYEQPGAINETYADIFGSMVDRDDWLIGEDIVKTAYY
;
A
#
# COMPACT_ATOMS: atom_id res chain seq x y z
N MET A 1 -60.41 12.02 45.71
CA MET A 1 -60.75 13.16 44.81
C MET A 1 -59.65 14.18 44.94
N LYS A 2 -58.86 14.64 43.96
CA LYS A 2 -58.62 14.39 42.53
C LYS A 2 -57.12 14.79 42.35
N LYS A 3 -56.22 13.87 41.99
CA LYS A 3 -55.62 13.65 40.65
C LYS A 3 -54.93 14.89 40.01
N LEU A 4 -53.64 14.69 39.73
CA LEU A 4 -52.85 15.12 38.56
C LEU A 4 -52.83 16.61 38.19
N ILE A 5 -51.64 17.21 38.18
CA ILE A 5 -50.95 17.79 37.00
C ILE A 5 -49.51 18.09 37.46
N LEU A 6 -48.58 17.23 37.04
CA LEU A 6 -47.14 17.40 37.19
C LEU A 6 -46.52 16.69 35.97
N LEU A 7 -46.84 17.22 34.79
CA LEU A 7 -46.35 16.75 33.50
C LEU A 7 -46.63 17.82 32.42
N SER A 8 -45.86 18.92 32.43
CA SER A 8 -45.81 19.90 31.32
C SER A 8 -44.84 21.05 31.65
N TYR A 9 -43.53 20.80 31.64
CA TYR A 9 -42.53 21.89 31.61
C TYR A 9 -41.20 21.50 30.92
N ALA A 10 -41.22 20.50 30.03
CA ALA A 10 -40.06 20.07 29.22
C ALA A 10 -40.35 20.08 27.70
N LEU A 11 -41.31 20.88 27.25
CA LEU A 11 -41.73 20.98 25.85
C LEU A 11 -42.15 22.42 25.58
N LEU A 12 -41.20 23.35 25.54
CA LEU A 12 -41.41 24.75 25.13
C LEU A 12 -40.10 25.55 25.02
N ILE A 13 -39.12 25.07 24.23
CA ILE A 13 -38.11 25.95 23.60
C ILE A 13 -37.86 25.45 22.18
N SER A 14 -38.87 25.57 21.31
CA SER A 14 -38.67 25.42 19.86
C SER A 14 -39.75 26.19 19.09
N THR A 15 -39.94 27.47 19.39
CA THR A 15 -40.60 28.42 18.47
C THR A 15 -40.22 29.86 18.83
N ILE A 16 -40.02 30.68 17.79
CA ILE A 16 -39.72 32.13 17.73
C ILE A 16 -38.19 32.39 17.68
N SER A 17 -37.61 32.47 16.49
CA SER A 17 -37.71 33.72 15.71
C SER A 17 -37.78 33.47 14.19
N PHE A 18 -38.92 33.81 13.60
CA PHE A 18 -38.98 34.32 12.24
C PHE A 18 -38.72 35.83 12.29
N ALA A 19 -37.74 36.31 11.54
CA ALA A 19 -37.67 37.70 11.10
C ALA A 19 -37.16 37.75 9.65
N GLN A 20 -37.92 38.44 8.81
CA GLN A 20 -37.66 38.70 7.39
C GLN A 20 -36.28 39.36 7.14
N GLN A 21 -35.54 38.82 6.18
CA GLN A 21 -34.83 39.59 5.16
C GLN A 21 -35.24 38.95 3.82
N GLY A 22 -35.94 39.64 2.92
CA GLY A 22 -35.44 40.85 2.26
C GLY A 22 -34.82 40.41 0.93
N ASN A 23 -35.64 40.41 -0.13
CA ASN A 23 -35.26 40.11 -1.52
C ASN A 23 -33.89 40.69 -1.90
N ASN A 24 -33.00 39.83 -2.42
CA ASN A 24 -32.08 40.13 -3.54
C ASN A 24 -31.36 38.85 -4.01
N PHE A 25 -32.11 37.87 -4.51
CA PHE A 25 -31.51 36.89 -5.42
C PHE A 25 -31.27 37.57 -6.77
N LYS A 26 -30.00 37.86 -7.09
CA LYS A 26 -29.59 38.12 -8.47
C LYS A 26 -29.88 36.84 -9.26
N SER A 27 -30.93 36.86 -10.08
CA SER A 27 -31.15 35.89 -11.15
C SER A 27 -29.89 35.81 -12.02
N ARG A 28 -29.12 34.74 -11.87
CA ARG A 28 -28.11 34.36 -12.86
C ARG A 28 -28.82 33.66 -14.01
N THR A 29 -28.87 34.34 -15.14
CA THR A 29 -29.30 33.80 -16.43
C THR A 29 -28.48 32.55 -16.76
N LYS A 30 -29.14 31.40 -16.92
CA LYS A 30 -28.53 30.20 -17.50
C LYS A 30 -28.16 30.49 -18.95
N THR A 31 -26.86 30.56 -19.26
CA THR A 31 -26.38 30.45 -20.64
C THR A 31 -26.48 28.97 -21.04
N GLN A 32 -27.40 28.63 -21.94
CA GLN A 32 -27.39 27.34 -22.63
C GLN A 32 -26.13 27.26 -23.50
N MET A 33 -25.18 26.39 -23.13
CA MET A 33 -24.20 25.90 -24.10
C MET A 33 -24.83 24.71 -24.83
N ASN A 34 -25.19 24.93 -26.09
CA ASN A 34 -25.53 23.88 -27.04
C ASN A 34 -24.27 23.07 -27.36
N ASN A 35 -24.12 21.90 -26.75
CA ASN A 35 -23.28 20.83 -27.31
C ASN A 35 -24.12 19.56 -27.35
N SER A 36 -24.54 19.19 -28.56
CA SER A 36 -25.13 17.88 -28.84
C SER A 36 -24.12 16.77 -28.52
N PRO A 37 -24.52 15.62 -27.95
CA PRO A 37 -23.66 14.45 -27.90
C PRO A 37 -23.45 13.93 -29.33
N GLY A 38 -22.21 13.97 -29.81
CA GLY A 38 -21.82 13.32 -31.05
C GLY A 38 -22.09 11.82 -30.97
N GLY A 39 -22.84 11.30 -31.94
CA GLY A 39 -23.18 9.88 -32.05
C GLY A 39 -21.93 9.00 -32.20
N PHE A 40 -21.96 7.85 -31.53
CA PHE A 40 -20.96 6.80 -31.73
C PHE A 40 -21.17 6.13 -33.09
N THR A 41 -20.16 6.20 -33.96
CA THR A 41 -20.14 5.45 -35.23
C THR A 41 -19.32 4.18 -35.05
N PHE A 42 -19.98 3.02 -34.98
CA PHE A 42 -19.29 1.73 -34.99
C PHE A 42 -18.86 1.37 -36.41
N LYS A 43 -17.55 1.22 -36.65
CA LYS A 43 -17.01 0.63 -37.88
C LYS A 43 -16.99 -0.89 -37.73
N THR A 44 -17.79 -1.59 -38.53
CA THR A 44 -17.68 -3.04 -38.71
C THR A 44 -16.54 -3.32 -39.69
N ILE A 45 -15.47 -4.00 -39.25
CA ILE A 45 -14.41 -4.48 -40.14
C ILE A 45 -14.79 -5.89 -40.59
N SER A 46 -15.32 -6.00 -41.80
CA SER A 46 -15.50 -7.27 -42.50
C SER A 46 -14.19 -7.65 -43.21
N ASN A 47 -13.51 -8.69 -42.72
CA ASN A 47 -12.38 -9.31 -43.41
C ASN A 47 -12.87 -10.02 -44.67
N ASN A 48 -12.73 -9.36 -45.82
CA ASN A 48 -12.54 -10.04 -47.11
C ASN A 48 -12.20 -9.02 -48.20
N ARG A 49 -10.93 -9.01 -48.66
CA ARG A 49 -10.58 -8.86 -50.08
C ARG A 49 -9.06 -8.95 -50.28
N SER A 50 -8.70 -9.92 -51.11
CA SER A 50 -7.38 -10.09 -51.74
C SER A 50 -6.94 -8.84 -52.48
N LEU A 51 -5.69 -8.39 -52.25
CA LEU A 51 -5.06 -7.37 -53.07
C LEU A 51 -4.27 -8.02 -54.20
N LYS A 52 -4.67 -7.71 -55.44
CA LYS A 52 -3.97 -8.05 -56.67
C LYS A 52 -2.79 -7.10 -56.89
N SER A 53 -1.73 -7.66 -57.46
CA SER A 53 -0.56 -7.00 -58.04
C SER A 53 -0.90 -5.82 -58.96
N GLY A 54 -0.14 -4.73 -58.84
CA GLY A 54 -0.25 -3.54 -59.69
C GLY A 54 0.99 -2.64 -59.63
N VAL A 55 1.92 -2.92 -60.55
CA VAL A 55 2.81 -2.00 -61.31
C VAL A 55 3.61 -0.92 -60.57
N LEU A 56 4.94 -1.09 -60.67
CA LEU A 56 6.03 -0.17 -60.34
C LEU A 56 5.96 1.12 -61.16
N ASN A 57 6.22 2.27 -60.51
CA ASN A 57 6.69 3.47 -61.19
C ASN A 57 7.95 3.98 -60.50
N SER A 58 9.06 3.87 -61.23
CA SER A 58 10.39 4.35 -60.92
C SER A 58 10.45 5.87 -61.00
N ASN A 59 11.07 6.53 -60.00
CA ASN A 59 11.96 7.70 -60.16
C ASN A 59 12.34 8.31 -58.80
N TYR A 60 13.23 7.65 -58.06
CA TYR A 60 14.03 8.32 -57.04
C TYR A 60 15.49 7.88 -57.15
N ASN A 61 16.33 8.80 -57.63
CA ASN A 61 17.78 8.67 -57.68
C ASN A 61 18.35 8.84 -56.25
N PHE A 62 18.97 7.79 -55.72
CA PHE A 62 19.86 7.90 -54.56
C PHE A 62 21.29 8.21 -55.03
N PRO A 63 22.03 9.11 -54.36
CA PRO A 63 23.43 9.31 -54.65
C PRO A 63 24.23 8.06 -54.24
N VAL A 64 24.90 7.44 -55.21
CA VAL A 64 25.83 6.32 -54.98
C VAL A 64 27.14 6.89 -54.44
N SER A 65 27.42 6.62 -53.17
CA SER A 65 28.77 6.75 -52.62
C SER A 65 29.54 5.46 -52.93
N THR A 66 30.56 5.55 -53.79
CA THR A 66 31.42 4.45 -54.25
C THR A 66 32.66 4.23 -53.37
N THR A 67 32.57 4.48 -52.07
CA THR A 67 33.63 4.09 -51.12
C THR A 67 33.10 3.04 -50.15
N LEU A 68 33.02 1.81 -50.66
CA LEU A 68 33.01 0.60 -49.86
C LEU A 68 34.34 0.52 -49.08
N GLN A 69 34.33 1.01 -47.83
CA GLN A 69 35.15 0.38 -46.80
C GLN A 69 34.25 -0.64 -46.10
N VAL A 70 34.47 -1.91 -46.42
CA VAL A 70 33.88 -3.02 -45.68
C VAL A 70 34.37 -2.87 -44.23
N PRO A 71 33.49 -2.71 -43.23
CA PRO A 71 33.91 -2.80 -41.85
C PRO A 71 34.52 -4.19 -41.66
N LYS A 72 35.71 -4.28 -41.06
CA LYS A 72 36.20 -5.55 -40.52
C LYS A 72 35.09 -6.11 -39.63
N ILE A 73 34.42 -7.18 -40.09
CA ILE A 73 33.52 -7.96 -39.24
C ILE A 73 34.43 -8.66 -38.24
N SER A 74 34.57 -8.10 -37.05
CA SER A 74 35.10 -8.81 -35.90
C SER A 74 34.05 -9.84 -35.48
N ASN A 75 34.37 -11.12 -35.59
CA ASN A 75 33.57 -12.23 -35.04
C ASN A 75 33.35 -12.02 -33.54
N HIS A 76 32.18 -11.51 -33.12
CA HIS A 76 31.77 -11.35 -31.72
C HIS A 76 30.24 -11.25 -31.72
N ASP A 77 29.41 -12.08 -31.10
CA ASP A 77 29.55 -13.34 -30.38
C ASP A 77 28.57 -14.33 -31.06
N SER A 78 28.80 -15.65 -30.98
CA SER A 78 27.90 -16.67 -31.59
C SER A 78 26.55 -16.84 -30.86
N VAL A 79 26.13 -15.81 -30.15
CA VAL A 79 24.96 -15.75 -29.27
C VAL A 79 23.67 -15.60 -30.07
N GLN A 80 22.62 -16.31 -29.66
CA GLN A 80 21.28 -16.29 -30.24
C GLN A 80 20.25 -15.98 -29.15
N ASN A 81 19.08 -15.46 -29.57
CA ASN A 81 17.93 -15.18 -28.71
C ASN A 81 18.27 -14.37 -27.44
N LEU A 82 19.10 -13.33 -27.58
CA LEU A 82 19.47 -12.44 -26.48
C LEU A 82 18.26 -11.64 -25.98
N ILE A 83 18.02 -11.70 -24.67
CA ILE A 83 17.10 -10.85 -23.93
C ILE A 83 17.92 -10.10 -22.88
N SER A 84 17.70 -8.78 -22.81
CA SER A 84 18.42 -7.89 -21.90
C SER A 84 17.44 -7.06 -21.06
N ASP A 85 17.88 -6.68 -19.86
CA ASP A 85 17.23 -5.75 -18.96
C ASP A 85 18.24 -4.64 -18.61
N ASN A 86 17.88 -3.38 -18.83
CA ASN A 86 18.75 -2.21 -18.64
C ASN A 86 20.17 -2.33 -19.26
N GLY A 87 20.30 -3.03 -20.39
CA GLY A 87 21.58 -3.20 -21.10
C GLY A 87 22.41 -4.40 -20.62
N SER A 88 21.99 -5.12 -19.58
CA SER A 88 22.60 -6.36 -19.11
C SER A 88 21.85 -7.58 -19.65
N PRO A 89 22.52 -8.66 -20.08
CA PRO A 89 21.84 -9.87 -20.54
C PRO A 89 21.15 -10.58 -19.36
N ILE A 90 19.90 -11.00 -19.57
CA ILE A 90 19.16 -11.86 -18.63
C ILE A 90 18.92 -13.26 -19.16
N PHE A 91 18.99 -13.43 -20.48
CA PHE A 91 18.89 -14.69 -21.17
C PHE A 91 19.61 -14.64 -22.50
N PHE A 92 20.34 -15.69 -22.84
CA PHE A 92 20.77 -15.93 -24.22
C PHE A 92 21.24 -17.37 -24.39
N GLU A 93 21.41 -17.80 -25.63
CA GLU A 93 21.84 -19.16 -25.95
C GLU A 93 22.95 -19.18 -26.99
N ARG A 94 23.68 -20.30 -27.03
CA ARG A 94 24.76 -20.53 -27.98
C ARG A 94 24.77 -21.98 -28.40
N ALA A 95 25.17 -22.26 -29.64
CA ALA A 95 25.50 -23.62 -30.03
C ALA A 95 26.66 -24.13 -29.15
N SER A 96 26.50 -25.33 -28.60
CA SER A 96 27.53 -25.90 -27.73
C SER A 96 28.77 -26.16 -28.57
N SER A 97 29.85 -25.44 -28.27
CA SER A 97 31.10 -25.59 -29.00
C SER A 97 31.76 -26.86 -28.49
N LYS A 98 31.63 -27.97 -29.23
CA LYS A 98 32.55 -29.10 -29.07
C LYS A 98 33.95 -28.61 -29.45
N LEU A 99 34.69 -28.10 -28.46
CA LEU A 99 36.10 -27.79 -28.63
C LEU A 99 36.77 -29.08 -29.14
N LYS A 100 37.43 -29.02 -30.30
CA LYS A 100 38.22 -30.12 -30.88
C LYS A 100 39.49 -30.35 -30.06
N SER A 101 39.33 -30.62 -28.77
CA SER A 101 40.36 -30.97 -27.82
C SER A 101 40.36 -32.48 -27.62
N THR A 102 41.54 -33.09 -27.65
CA THR A 102 41.76 -34.53 -27.35
C THR A 102 41.62 -34.86 -25.86
N LYS A 103 41.36 -33.86 -25.00
CA LYS A 103 41.14 -34.00 -23.56
C LYS A 103 39.69 -33.62 -23.23
N ALA A 104 39.00 -34.47 -22.46
CA ALA A 104 37.66 -34.18 -21.97
C ALA A 104 37.68 -32.92 -21.09
N GLU A 105 36.92 -31.90 -21.50
CA GLU A 105 36.75 -30.65 -20.76
C GLU A 105 35.88 -30.89 -19.52
N THR A 106 36.30 -30.35 -18.38
CA THR A 106 35.50 -30.40 -17.15
C THR A 106 34.34 -29.40 -17.20
N THR A 107 33.28 -29.62 -16.42
CA THR A 107 32.14 -28.69 -16.36
C THR A 107 32.56 -27.27 -15.99
N ALA A 108 33.53 -27.10 -15.08
CA ALA A 108 34.02 -25.79 -14.70
C ALA A 108 34.81 -25.11 -15.84
N GLU A 109 35.64 -25.87 -16.56
CA GLU A 109 36.36 -25.35 -17.74
C GLU A 109 35.37 -24.90 -18.82
N HIS A 110 34.33 -25.70 -19.10
CA HIS A 110 33.28 -25.35 -20.06
C HIS A 110 32.53 -24.08 -19.63
N PHE A 111 32.18 -23.97 -18.33
CA PHE A 111 31.55 -22.78 -17.77
C PHE A 111 32.37 -21.51 -17.99
N TYR A 112 33.64 -21.52 -17.59
CA TYR A 112 34.50 -20.36 -17.75
C TYR A 112 34.82 -20.06 -19.21
N SER A 113 34.98 -21.09 -20.06
CA SER A 113 35.19 -20.92 -21.50
C SER A 113 33.98 -20.26 -22.18
N PHE A 114 32.76 -20.64 -21.78
CA PHE A 114 31.53 -20.00 -22.24
C PHE A 114 31.55 -18.50 -21.94
N PHE A 115 31.74 -18.10 -20.68
CA PHE A 115 31.74 -16.69 -20.31
C PHE A 115 32.93 -15.91 -20.88
N GLU A 116 34.09 -16.55 -21.03
CA GLU A 116 35.27 -15.95 -21.68
C GLU A 116 34.99 -15.57 -23.13
N SER A 117 34.21 -16.40 -23.83
CA SER A 117 33.86 -16.19 -25.24
C SER A 117 32.56 -15.41 -25.44
N THR A 118 31.87 -15.00 -24.38
CA THR A 118 30.67 -14.14 -24.42
C THR A 118 30.89 -12.81 -23.70
N LYS A 119 32.14 -12.42 -23.43
CA LYS A 119 32.48 -11.20 -22.69
C LYS A 119 31.92 -9.93 -23.31
N ALA A 120 31.82 -9.85 -24.64
CA ALA A 120 31.23 -8.67 -25.29
C ALA A 120 29.72 -8.55 -24.99
N THR A 121 29.02 -9.68 -24.90
CA THR A 121 27.61 -9.74 -24.50
C THR A 121 27.41 -9.53 -23.00
N THR A 122 28.24 -10.13 -22.15
CA THR A 122 28.07 -10.13 -20.69
C THR A 122 28.76 -8.97 -19.98
N GLN A 123 29.62 -8.23 -20.69
CA GLN A 123 30.44 -7.13 -20.15
C GLN A 123 31.37 -7.52 -19.00
N LEU A 124 31.61 -8.82 -18.80
CA LEU A 124 32.60 -9.34 -17.86
C LEU A 124 34.01 -9.05 -18.36
N PHE A 125 34.93 -8.72 -17.46
CA PHE A 125 36.33 -8.51 -17.78
C PHE A 125 37.14 -9.80 -17.66
N GLN A 126 37.04 -10.44 -16.50
CA GLN A 126 37.73 -11.68 -16.12
C GLN A 126 36.75 -12.65 -15.43
N PRO A 127 35.97 -13.43 -16.20
CA PRO A 127 34.95 -14.33 -15.68
C PRO A 127 35.43 -15.29 -14.59
N LYS A 128 36.70 -15.71 -14.64
CA LYS A 128 37.26 -16.62 -13.64
C LYS A 128 37.43 -15.98 -12.26
N ASP A 129 37.66 -14.67 -12.22
CA ASP A 129 37.83 -13.90 -10.99
C ASP A 129 36.49 -13.28 -10.55
N GLU A 130 35.59 -13.04 -11.49
CA GLU A 130 34.29 -12.42 -11.25
C GLU A 130 33.17 -13.43 -10.98
N LEU A 131 33.28 -14.70 -11.40
CA LEU A 131 32.22 -15.69 -11.22
C LEU A 131 32.68 -16.87 -10.37
N VAL A 132 31.99 -17.10 -9.27
CA VAL A 132 32.23 -18.25 -8.39
C VAL A 132 31.09 -19.25 -8.56
N ILE A 133 31.42 -20.47 -9.01
CA ILE A 133 30.46 -21.58 -9.10
C ILE A 133 30.03 -21.99 -7.69
N THR A 134 28.74 -21.90 -7.41
CA THR A 134 28.16 -22.24 -6.09
C THR A 134 27.48 -23.61 -6.10
N ARG A 135 27.01 -24.08 -7.26
CA ARG A 135 26.35 -25.37 -7.39
C ARG A 135 26.46 -25.92 -8.81
N THR A 136 26.60 -27.23 -8.92
CA THR A 136 26.47 -27.98 -10.17
C THR A 136 25.49 -29.12 -10.00
N LEU A 137 24.56 -29.28 -10.94
CA LEU A 137 23.55 -30.33 -10.95
C LEU A 137 23.31 -30.81 -12.38
N THR A 138 23.29 -32.11 -12.62
CA THR A 138 22.84 -32.67 -13.90
C THR A 138 21.43 -33.24 -13.72
N ASP A 139 20.51 -32.87 -14.61
CA ASP A 139 19.13 -33.35 -14.57
C ASP A 139 18.95 -34.70 -15.30
N ASN A 140 17.74 -35.25 -15.23
CA ASN A 140 17.42 -36.53 -15.86
C ASN A 140 17.39 -36.47 -17.40
N LEU A 141 17.44 -35.28 -18.00
CA LEU A 141 17.50 -35.06 -19.44
C LEU A 141 18.96 -34.96 -19.93
N GLY A 142 19.94 -35.03 -19.02
CA GLY A 142 21.36 -34.93 -19.31
C GLY A 142 21.86 -33.49 -19.43
N ILE A 143 21.05 -32.49 -19.04
CA ILE A 143 21.45 -31.08 -19.02
C ILE A 143 22.19 -30.80 -17.71
N THR A 144 23.35 -30.17 -17.80
CA THR A 144 24.11 -29.75 -16.62
C THR A 144 23.87 -28.28 -16.30
N HIS A 145 23.33 -28.01 -15.12
CA HIS A 145 23.01 -26.70 -14.58
C HIS A 145 24.14 -26.25 -13.64
N VAL A 146 24.80 -25.14 -13.97
CA VAL A 146 25.85 -24.54 -13.15
C VAL A 146 25.34 -23.21 -12.61
N LYS A 147 25.12 -23.14 -11.29
CA LYS A 147 24.81 -21.87 -10.59
C LYS A 147 26.12 -21.17 -10.25
N ALA A 148 26.18 -19.87 -10.52
CA ALA A 148 27.29 -19.02 -10.09
C ALA A 148 26.80 -17.70 -9.49
N GLN A 149 27.64 -17.10 -8.66
CA GLN A 149 27.46 -15.78 -8.06
C GLN A 149 28.56 -14.86 -8.59
N GLN A 150 28.20 -13.64 -9.00
CA GLN A 150 29.16 -12.63 -9.39
C GLN A 150 29.83 -11.98 -8.17
N TYR A 151 31.12 -11.73 -8.28
CA TYR A 151 31.98 -11.01 -7.34
C TYR A 151 32.73 -9.90 -8.06
N TYR A 152 33.00 -8.82 -7.33
CA TYR A 152 33.81 -7.71 -7.79
C TYR A 152 34.89 -7.42 -6.75
N LYS A 153 36.17 -7.56 -7.13
CA LYS A 153 37.33 -7.43 -6.23
C LYS A 153 37.17 -8.26 -4.93
N GLY A 154 36.55 -9.44 -5.04
CA GLY A 154 36.30 -10.34 -3.91
C GLY A 154 35.04 -10.03 -3.08
N VAL A 155 34.28 -8.98 -3.41
CA VAL A 155 33.01 -8.61 -2.77
C VAL A 155 31.84 -9.13 -3.59
N LYS A 156 30.86 -9.76 -2.94
CA LYS A 156 29.67 -10.31 -3.61
C LYS A 156 28.84 -9.21 -4.25
N VAL A 157 28.42 -9.38 -5.50
CA VAL A 157 27.49 -8.46 -6.17
C VAL A 157 26.06 -8.90 -5.88
N TYR A 158 25.32 -8.12 -5.09
CA TYR A 158 23.99 -8.50 -4.64
C TYR A 158 23.02 -8.63 -5.82
N GLY A 159 22.25 -9.72 -5.86
CA GLY A 159 21.28 -9.98 -6.93
C GLY A 159 21.86 -10.48 -8.26
N ALA A 160 23.18 -10.50 -8.41
CA ALA A 160 23.88 -10.98 -9.61
C ALA A 160 24.18 -12.49 -9.56
N GLU A 161 23.11 -13.28 -9.51
CA GLU A 161 23.17 -14.74 -9.61
C GLU A 161 22.82 -15.21 -11.02
N LEU A 162 23.49 -16.26 -11.47
CA LEU A 162 23.28 -16.81 -12.81
C LEU A 162 23.31 -18.34 -12.84
N TYR A 163 22.73 -18.86 -13.92
CA TYR A 163 22.78 -20.26 -14.30
C TYR A 163 23.28 -20.39 -15.74
N LEU A 164 24.17 -21.35 -15.95
CA LEU A 164 24.51 -21.87 -17.26
C LEU A 164 23.96 -23.29 -17.38
N HIS A 165 23.13 -23.50 -18.39
CA HIS A 165 22.51 -24.77 -18.73
C HIS A 165 23.25 -25.37 -19.92
N MET A 166 24.05 -26.40 -19.68
CA MET A 166 24.87 -27.07 -20.69
C MET A 166 24.13 -28.29 -21.23
N GLY A 167 23.64 -28.19 -22.46
CA GLY A 167 22.98 -29.27 -23.19
C GLY A 167 23.88 -29.89 -24.27
N ALA A 168 23.41 -30.96 -24.92
CA ALA A 168 24.19 -31.69 -25.93
C ALA A 168 24.53 -30.83 -27.18
N ASP A 169 23.60 -29.96 -27.58
CA ASP A 169 23.70 -29.14 -28.80
C ASP A 169 23.79 -27.64 -28.52
N ARG A 170 23.43 -27.21 -27.30
CA ARG A 170 23.33 -25.79 -26.95
C ARG A 170 23.56 -25.53 -25.47
N ASP A 171 24.17 -24.39 -25.21
CA ASP A 171 24.33 -23.83 -23.88
C ASP A 171 23.41 -22.62 -23.74
N LEU A 172 22.77 -22.49 -22.58
CA LEU A 172 21.76 -21.47 -22.32
C LEU A 172 22.08 -20.77 -21.01
N PHE A 173 22.21 -19.45 -21.09
CA PHE A 173 22.40 -18.57 -19.97
C PHE A 173 21.05 -18.03 -19.49
N THR A 174 20.84 -18.03 -18.18
CA THR A 174 19.77 -17.29 -17.50
C THR A 174 20.31 -16.67 -16.23
N GLY A 175 19.90 -15.45 -15.89
CA GLY A 175 20.24 -14.84 -14.61
C GLY A 175 20.50 -13.36 -14.73
N ARG A 176 21.29 -12.81 -13.81
CA ARG A 176 21.75 -11.42 -13.86
C ARG A 176 23.26 -11.36 -13.73
N ILE A 177 23.87 -10.51 -14.54
CA ILE A 177 25.25 -10.07 -14.43
C ILE A 177 25.19 -8.55 -14.44
N GLU A 178 25.83 -7.92 -13.46
CA GLU A 178 25.91 -6.48 -13.38
C GLU A 178 27.20 -5.98 -14.01
N SER A 179 27.08 -4.93 -14.82
CA SER A 179 28.23 -4.19 -15.34
C SER A 179 28.61 -3.13 -14.33
N LEU A 180 29.80 -3.23 -13.76
CA LEU A 180 30.24 -2.42 -12.63
C LEU A 180 31.34 -1.44 -13.06
N ASP A 181 31.29 -0.22 -12.52
CA ASP A 181 32.36 0.75 -12.70
C ASP A 181 33.68 0.24 -12.07
N PRO A 182 34.79 0.15 -12.83
CA PRO A 182 36.10 -0.22 -12.30
C PRO A 182 36.59 0.64 -11.12
N ALA A 183 36.04 1.84 -10.94
CA ALA A 183 36.34 2.76 -9.86
C ALA A 183 35.66 2.43 -8.52
N ILE A 184 34.72 1.47 -8.47
CA ILE A 184 34.04 1.10 -7.23
C ILE A 184 35.07 0.63 -6.19
N GLU A 185 34.95 1.20 -4.99
CA GLU A 185 35.75 0.84 -3.83
C GLU A 185 35.38 -0.56 -3.34
N SER A 186 36.35 -1.29 -2.80
CA SER A 186 36.15 -2.65 -2.27
C SER A 186 36.50 -2.76 -0.79
N SER A 187 36.92 -1.65 -0.18
CA SER A 187 37.26 -1.56 1.24
C SER A 187 36.26 -0.63 1.92
N PRO A 188 35.60 -1.07 3.01
CA PRO A 188 34.61 -0.25 3.69
C PRO A 188 35.30 0.83 4.55
N GLY A 189 34.79 2.05 4.51
CA GLY A 189 35.22 3.19 5.34
C GLY A 189 34.61 3.19 6.74
N ILE A 190 33.52 2.46 6.96
CA ILE A 190 32.91 2.23 8.29
C ILE A 190 32.95 0.74 8.65
N ASP A 191 32.95 0.44 9.94
CA ASP A 191 32.83 -0.95 10.38
C ASP A 191 31.36 -1.45 10.36
N LYS A 192 31.20 -2.78 10.35
CA LYS A 192 29.89 -3.44 10.36
C LYS A 192 29.01 -3.09 11.56
N LEU A 193 29.60 -2.81 12.73
CA LEU A 193 28.83 -2.52 13.94
C LEU A 193 28.20 -1.12 13.86
N THR A 194 28.93 -0.18 13.27
CA THR A 194 28.42 1.16 12.94
C THR A 194 27.21 1.05 12.01
N ALA A 195 27.28 0.24 10.96
CA ALA A 195 26.15 0.02 10.05
C ALA A 195 24.95 -0.64 10.76
N ILE A 196 25.18 -1.65 11.61
CA ILE A 196 24.10 -2.30 12.41
C ILE A 196 23.44 -1.31 13.38
N ASN A 197 24.19 -0.39 13.98
CA ASN A 197 23.63 0.61 14.88
C ASN A 197 22.72 1.60 14.13
N ILE A 198 23.13 2.03 12.91
CA ILE A 198 22.29 2.88 12.03
C ILE A 198 20.95 2.18 11.75
N VAL A 199 20.97 0.90 11.37
CA VAL A 199 19.76 0.11 11.15
C VAL A 199 18.94 -0.02 12.43
N SER A 200 19.57 -0.25 13.58
CA SER A 200 18.87 -0.38 14.86
C SER A 200 18.18 0.90 15.30
N ASP A 201 18.72 2.07 14.96
CA ASP A 201 18.09 3.36 15.29
C ASP A 201 16.90 3.65 14.38
N ASP A 202 17.05 3.43 13.07
CA ASP A 202 15.96 3.56 12.09
C ASP A 202 14.78 2.60 12.39
N LEU A 203 15.07 1.35 12.79
CA LEU A 203 14.03 0.38 13.15
C LEU A 203 13.18 0.79 14.36
N LYS A 204 13.69 1.57 15.31
CA LYS A 204 12.90 2.03 16.47
C LYS A 204 11.75 2.95 16.07
N GLU A 205 11.87 3.64 14.94
CA GLU A 205 10.84 4.54 14.41
C GLU A 205 9.83 3.77 13.52
N ARG A 206 10.22 2.60 13.04
CA ARG A 206 9.44 1.81 12.09
C ARG A 206 8.68 0.66 12.71
N THR A 207 9.19 0.07 13.79
CA THR A 207 8.56 -1.10 14.39
C THR A 207 8.91 -1.23 15.87
N ILE A 208 8.31 -2.22 16.51
CA ILE A 208 8.60 -2.60 17.89
C ILE A 208 9.93 -3.36 17.90
N LEU A 209 10.96 -2.68 18.40
CA LEU A 209 12.26 -3.28 18.68
C LEU A 209 12.23 -3.99 20.04
N LYS A 210 12.16 -5.31 20.01
CA LYS A 210 12.13 -6.18 21.20
C LYS A 210 13.48 -6.87 21.41
N ASN A 211 13.92 -6.93 22.66
CA ASN A 211 14.98 -7.85 23.06
C ASN A 211 14.44 -9.29 23.05
N LEU A 212 14.75 -10.04 22.00
CA LEU A 212 14.37 -11.46 21.87
C LEU A 212 14.99 -12.29 23.00
N SER A 213 14.17 -13.11 23.66
CA SER A 213 14.60 -14.07 24.67
C SER A 213 15.43 -15.20 24.05
N ALA A 214 16.18 -15.94 24.88
CA ALA A 214 17.00 -17.06 24.40
C ALA A 214 16.19 -18.11 23.64
N LYS A 215 14.97 -18.44 24.10
CA LYS A 215 14.07 -19.38 23.42
C LYS A 215 13.60 -18.87 22.06
N GLU A 216 13.33 -17.57 21.96
CA GLU A 216 12.93 -16.94 20.70
C GLU A 216 14.08 -16.94 19.70
N LYS A 217 15.29 -16.62 20.14
CA LYS A 217 16.51 -16.69 19.32
C LYS A 217 16.80 -18.10 18.84
N GLU A 218 16.66 -19.11 19.71
CA GLU A 218 16.81 -20.52 19.36
C GLU A 218 15.79 -20.96 18.30
N LEU A 219 14.51 -20.60 18.49
CA LEU A 219 13.43 -20.92 17.54
C LEU A 219 13.68 -20.28 16.16
N LEU A 220 14.12 -19.02 16.15
CA LEU A 220 14.40 -18.27 14.93
C LEU A 220 15.76 -18.63 14.29
N LYS A 221 16.61 -19.38 15.00
CA LYS A 221 18.03 -19.57 14.66
C LYS A 221 18.74 -18.23 14.38
N TYR A 222 18.46 -17.24 15.22
CA TYR A 222 18.91 -15.86 15.06
C TYR A 222 19.51 -15.33 16.37
N ASP A 223 20.83 -15.20 16.42
CA ASP A 223 21.53 -14.72 17.62
C ASP A 223 21.64 -13.19 17.68
N ARG A 224 21.93 -12.58 16.52
CA ARG A 224 22.22 -11.16 16.31
C ARG A 224 22.01 -10.79 14.83
N PRO A 225 21.91 -9.48 14.50
CA PRO A 225 21.83 -9.05 13.12
C PRO A 225 22.98 -9.63 12.29
N GLU A 226 22.63 -10.21 11.14
CA GLU A 226 23.60 -10.71 10.17
C GLU A 226 23.99 -9.58 9.24
N SER A 227 25.28 -9.49 8.89
CA SER A 227 25.77 -8.47 7.98
C SER A 227 26.87 -9.01 7.10
N GLU A 228 26.76 -8.73 5.79
CA GLU A 228 27.73 -9.07 4.75
C GLU A 228 28.06 -7.81 3.94
N LEU A 229 29.31 -7.69 3.50
CA LEU A 229 29.71 -6.63 2.58
C LEU A 229 29.36 -7.06 1.15
N VAL A 230 28.61 -6.22 0.44
CA VAL A 230 28.12 -6.47 -0.92
C VAL A 230 28.32 -5.25 -1.82
N ILE A 231 28.33 -5.47 -3.13
CA ILE A 231 28.07 -4.40 -4.10
C ILE A 231 26.56 -4.39 -4.36
N TYR A 232 25.92 -3.27 -4.04
CA TYR A 232 24.48 -3.06 -4.26
C TYR A 232 24.30 -1.74 -5.00
N ASP A 233 23.62 -1.79 -6.15
CA ASP A 233 23.36 -0.62 -7.00
C ASP A 233 24.62 0.22 -7.30
N GLY A 234 25.71 -0.47 -7.68
CA GLY A 234 27.00 0.16 -7.99
C GLY A 234 27.75 0.75 -6.79
N LYS A 235 27.29 0.56 -5.55
CA LYS A 235 27.94 1.04 -4.33
C LYS A 235 28.40 -0.12 -3.45
N LEU A 236 29.49 0.10 -2.71
CA LEU A 236 29.89 -0.80 -1.63
C LEU A 236 28.96 -0.60 -0.43
N ALA A 237 28.27 -1.65 0.00
CA ALA A 237 27.26 -1.56 1.04
C ALA A 237 27.32 -2.75 2.00
N TYR A 238 26.85 -2.54 3.23
CA TYR A 238 26.52 -3.63 4.15
C TYR A 238 25.07 -4.07 3.89
N GLU A 239 24.88 -5.30 3.40
CA GLU A 239 23.61 -6.00 3.50
C GLU A 239 23.43 -6.40 4.96
N ILE A 240 22.33 -6.01 5.60
CA ILE A 240 22.03 -6.32 7.00
C ILE A 240 20.65 -6.97 7.07
N SER A 241 20.60 -8.18 7.65
CA SER A 241 19.34 -8.85 8.01
C SER A 241 19.12 -8.72 9.51
N TYR A 242 18.03 -8.06 9.90
CA TYR A 242 17.71 -7.72 11.29
C TYR A 242 16.32 -8.22 11.65
N ARG A 243 16.19 -9.01 12.72
CA ARG A 243 14.90 -9.39 13.31
C ARG A 243 14.59 -8.55 14.56
N PRO A 244 13.76 -7.49 14.46
CA PRO A 244 13.42 -6.64 15.60
C PRO A 244 12.43 -7.29 16.56
N ASN A 245 11.66 -8.28 16.10
CA ASN A 245 10.69 -9.03 16.89
C ASN A 245 10.51 -10.46 16.30
N MET A 246 9.54 -11.21 16.82
CA MET A 246 9.28 -12.61 16.44
C MET A 246 8.68 -12.79 15.04
N ILE A 247 8.09 -11.73 14.49
CA ILE A 247 7.35 -11.78 13.24
C ILE A 247 8.28 -11.32 12.11
N GLU A 248 8.89 -10.16 12.27
CA GLU A 248 9.54 -9.45 11.18
C GLU A 248 11.01 -9.85 10.99
N GLU A 249 11.45 -9.74 9.74
CA GLU A 249 12.84 -9.76 9.32
C GLU A 249 13.02 -8.62 8.35
N TRP A 250 13.86 -7.66 8.66
CA TRP A 250 14.13 -6.53 7.80
C TRP A 250 15.46 -6.70 7.11
N LYS A 251 15.50 -6.33 5.83
CA LYS A 251 16.73 -6.24 5.04
C LYS A 251 17.06 -4.79 4.79
N TYR A 252 18.31 -4.42 5.04
CA TYR A 252 18.85 -3.08 4.85
C TYR A 252 20.12 -3.15 3.99
N PHE A 253 20.35 -2.10 3.21
CA PHE A 253 21.58 -1.84 2.48
C PHE A 253 22.10 -0.49 2.94
N VAL A 254 23.18 -0.49 3.72
CA VAL A 254 23.82 0.73 4.22
C VAL A 254 25.12 0.96 3.48
N ASP A 255 25.30 2.14 2.88
CA ASP A 255 26.54 2.51 2.20
C ASP A 255 27.72 2.38 3.17
N ALA A 256 28.72 1.61 2.76
CA ALA A 256 29.86 1.23 3.59
C ALA A 256 30.88 2.37 3.80
N ASN A 257 30.64 3.55 3.24
CA ASN A 257 31.48 4.73 3.35
C ASN A 257 30.71 5.93 3.91
N SER A 258 29.54 6.22 3.34
CA SER A 258 28.77 7.44 3.63
C SER A 258 27.86 7.33 4.84
N LYS A 259 27.54 6.10 5.30
CA LYS A 259 26.53 5.77 6.33
C LYS A 259 25.07 5.96 5.87
N GLU A 260 24.84 6.28 4.61
CA GLU A 260 23.51 6.43 4.03
C GLU A 260 22.80 5.06 3.97
N ILE A 261 21.51 5.02 4.35
CA ILE A 261 20.66 3.86 4.08
C ILE A 261 20.22 3.95 2.62
N ILE A 262 20.78 3.08 1.76
CA ILE A 262 20.51 3.05 0.32
C ILE A 262 19.11 2.48 0.05
N GLN A 263 18.76 1.38 0.73
CA GLN A 263 17.48 0.71 0.58
C GLN A 263 17.16 -0.12 1.82
N PHE A 264 15.88 -0.30 2.11
CA PHE A 264 15.42 -1.24 3.12
C PHE A 264 14.01 -1.76 2.81
N TYR A 265 13.68 -2.93 3.34
CA TYR A 265 12.33 -3.50 3.27
C TYR A 265 12.11 -4.57 4.34
N ASN A 266 10.85 -4.79 4.72
CA ASN A 266 10.48 -5.94 5.54
C ASN A 266 10.42 -7.18 4.63
N ASN A 267 11.33 -8.12 4.89
CA ASN A 267 11.44 -9.41 4.21
C ASN A 267 10.42 -10.44 4.73
N THR A 268 9.61 -10.09 5.72
CA THR A 268 8.43 -10.85 6.13
C THR A 268 7.17 -10.18 5.58
N ASN A 269 6.45 -10.87 4.69
CA ASN A 269 5.13 -10.42 4.27
C ASN A 269 4.11 -10.75 5.37
N SER A 270 3.86 -9.78 6.25
CA SER A 270 2.92 -9.89 7.37
C SER A 270 1.68 -9.01 7.20
N ASP A 271 1.37 -8.61 5.96
CA ASP A 271 0.20 -7.78 5.66
C ASP A 271 -1.08 -8.50 6.08
N GLY A 272 -2.04 -7.74 6.59
CA GLY A 272 -3.30 -8.29 7.05
C GLY A 272 -3.92 -7.59 8.26
N PRO A 273 -5.05 -8.13 8.75
CA PRO A 273 -5.73 -7.62 9.93
C PRO A 273 -4.85 -7.74 11.18
N THR A 274 -4.82 -6.68 11.97
CA THR A 274 -4.12 -6.62 13.25
C THR A 274 -4.99 -5.90 14.28
N ILE A 275 -4.52 -5.83 15.52
CA ILE A 275 -5.21 -5.22 16.64
C ILE A 275 -4.23 -4.29 17.36
N ALA A 276 -4.70 -3.09 17.72
CA ALA A 276 -3.98 -2.16 18.57
C ALA A 276 -4.79 -1.86 19.83
N ASN A 277 -4.09 -1.43 20.90
CA ASN A 277 -4.72 -0.86 22.08
C ASN A 277 -4.37 0.63 22.14
N ALA A 278 -5.39 1.49 22.21
CA ALA A 278 -5.21 2.93 22.21
C ALA A 278 -6.26 3.63 23.07
N TYR A 279 -5.92 4.78 23.63
CA TYR A 279 -6.85 5.56 24.45
C TYR A 279 -7.82 6.35 23.56
N ASP A 280 -9.11 6.27 23.89
CA ASP A 280 -10.15 7.06 23.27
C ASP A 280 -10.24 8.49 23.86
N LEU A 281 -11.17 9.31 23.35
CA LEU A 281 -11.41 10.68 23.83
C LEU A 281 -11.78 10.74 25.33
N ASN A 282 -12.40 9.70 25.86
CA ASN A 282 -12.81 9.60 27.27
C ASN A 282 -11.69 9.04 28.16
N GLY A 283 -10.50 8.78 27.59
CA GLY A 283 -9.35 8.26 28.31
C GLY A 283 -9.45 6.77 28.64
N ILE A 284 -10.37 6.06 27.99
CA ILE A 284 -10.55 4.61 28.15
C ILE A 284 -9.66 3.89 27.15
N LEU A 285 -8.94 2.87 27.61
CA LEU A 285 -8.12 2.04 26.72
C LEU A 285 -9.03 1.10 25.91
N ARG A 286 -9.07 1.31 24.60
CA ARG A 286 -9.87 0.52 23.65
C ARG A 286 -8.99 -0.40 22.83
N SER A 287 -9.53 -1.57 22.51
CA SER A 287 -8.96 -2.48 21.51
C SER A 287 -9.60 -2.19 20.16
N ILE A 288 -8.80 -1.78 19.18
CA ILE A 288 -9.22 -1.42 17.83
C ILE A 288 -8.61 -2.36 16.80
N ASN A 289 -9.40 -2.72 15.80
CA ASN A 289 -8.92 -3.47 14.65
C ASN A 289 -8.22 -2.50 13.69
N THR A 290 -7.08 -2.93 13.14
CA THR A 290 -6.31 -2.16 12.16
C THR A 290 -5.88 -3.09 11.03
N TYR A 291 -5.28 -2.53 9.97
CA TYR A 291 -4.78 -3.32 8.85
C TYR A 291 -3.36 -2.92 8.53
N LEU A 292 -2.46 -3.89 8.42
CA LEU A 292 -1.08 -3.70 7.98
C LEU A 292 -1.00 -3.94 6.47
N GLU A 293 -0.47 -2.97 5.74
CA GLU A 293 -0.16 -3.10 4.32
C GLU A 293 1.20 -2.47 4.04
N ALA A 294 2.12 -3.23 3.45
CA ALA A 294 3.45 -2.77 3.06
C ALA A 294 4.21 -2.03 4.19
N GLY A 295 4.10 -2.53 5.43
CA GLY A 295 4.75 -1.91 6.60
C GLY A 295 4.06 -0.67 7.16
N THR A 296 2.88 -0.31 6.65
CA THR A 296 2.06 0.81 7.16
C THR A 296 0.76 0.27 7.74
N TYR A 297 0.44 0.69 8.96
CA TYR A 297 -0.82 0.37 9.62
C TYR A 297 -1.87 1.43 9.29
N TYR A 298 -3.10 1.01 9.03
CA TYR A 298 -4.26 1.86 8.71
C TYR A 298 -5.39 1.60 9.71
N LEU A 299 -6.21 2.63 10.00
CA LEU A 299 -7.49 2.47 10.71
C LEU A 299 -8.56 1.86 9.79
N TYR A 300 -8.27 0.65 9.31
CA TYR A 300 -9.20 -0.20 8.56
C TYR A 300 -9.50 -1.45 9.37
N ASN A 301 -10.78 -1.79 9.47
CA ASN A 301 -11.22 -3.06 9.99
C ASN A 301 -11.91 -3.86 8.89
N ILE A 302 -11.25 -4.93 8.46
CA ILE A 302 -11.77 -5.94 7.53
C ILE A 302 -12.05 -7.28 8.21
N SER A 303 -12.00 -7.32 9.56
CA SER A 303 -12.17 -8.54 10.35
C SER A 303 -13.64 -8.92 10.56
N GLU A 304 -14.56 -8.04 10.18
CA GLU A 304 -15.99 -8.21 10.36
C GLU A 304 -16.61 -9.08 9.26
N ALA A 305 -17.70 -9.77 9.58
CA ALA A 305 -18.38 -10.68 8.65
C ALA A 305 -18.94 -10.01 7.38
N MET A 306 -19.03 -8.67 7.36
CA MET A 306 -19.45 -7.91 6.18
C MET A 306 -18.37 -7.81 5.10
N PHE A 307 -17.09 -8.03 5.45
CA PHE A 307 -15.99 -7.86 4.51
C PHE A 307 -16.08 -8.88 3.36
N ASN A 308 -15.99 -8.38 2.13
CA ASN A 308 -15.97 -9.17 0.92
C ASN A 308 -14.67 -8.92 0.15
N SER A 309 -13.73 -9.86 0.25
CA SER A 309 -12.42 -9.77 -0.40
C SER A 309 -12.47 -9.76 -1.93
N THR A 310 -13.54 -10.25 -2.56
CA THR A 310 -13.68 -10.25 -4.03
C THR A 310 -14.10 -8.88 -4.55
N LYS A 311 -14.88 -8.13 -3.75
CA LYS A 311 -15.34 -6.79 -4.11
C LYS A 311 -14.50 -5.67 -3.49
N SER A 312 -13.68 -5.99 -2.50
CA SER A 312 -12.99 -5.02 -1.64
C SER A 312 -13.96 -4.05 -0.96
N GLU A 313 -15.09 -4.58 -0.48
CA GLU A 313 -16.15 -3.86 0.24
C GLU A 313 -16.33 -4.42 1.65
N GLY A 314 -17.01 -3.66 2.51
CA GLY A 314 -17.36 -4.08 3.87
C GLY A 314 -16.25 -3.76 4.85
N ILE A 315 -15.65 -2.58 4.69
CA ILE A 315 -14.57 -2.08 5.53
C ILE A 315 -15.14 -1.06 6.51
N ILE A 316 -14.82 -1.17 7.81
CA ILE A 316 -14.96 -0.03 8.72
C ILE A 316 -13.68 0.80 8.59
N MET A 317 -13.81 2.06 8.18
CA MET A 317 -12.66 2.91 7.87
C MET A 317 -12.82 4.27 8.53
N THR A 318 -11.72 4.76 9.11
CA THR A 318 -11.67 6.11 9.70
C THR A 318 -10.61 6.95 9.00
N LEU A 319 -11.02 8.14 8.57
CA LEU A 319 -10.21 9.11 7.83
C LEU A 319 -10.13 10.42 8.62
N ASP A 320 -9.10 11.21 8.34
CA ASP A 320 -8.91 12.54 8.92
C ASP A 320 -9.28 13.59 7.87
N ALA A 321 -10.21 14.49 8.18
CA ALA A 321 -10.56 15.63 7.32
C ALA A 321 -9.55 16.79 7.42
N ASN A 322 -8.45 16.63 8.16
CA ASN A 322 -7.34 17.57 8.32
C ASN A 322 -7.78 18.98 8.75
N ASN A 323 -8.84 19.08 9.57
CA ASN A 323 -9.45 20.35 9.98
C ASN A 323 -9.91 21.21 8.79
N THR A 324 -10.44 20.56 7.75
CA THR A 324 -11.04 21.25 6.59
C THR A 324 -12.56 21.10 6.57
N SER A 325 -13.22 22.09 5.95
CA SER A 325 -14.66 22.06 5.70
C SER A 325 -15.01 21.09 4.59
N THR A 326 -16.27 20.68 4.54
CA THR A 326 -16.73 19.79 3.47
C THR A 326 -16.80 20.44 2.09
N THR A 327 -16.83 21.77 1.98
CA THR A 327 -16.71 22.44 0.67
C THR A 327 -15.30 22.35 0.11
N ASN A 328 -14.27 22.35 0.96
CA ASN A 328 -12.87 22.25 0.56
C ASN A 328 -12.19 21.04 1.22
N LEU A 329 -12.88 19.88 1.21
CA LEU A 329 -12.45 18.71 1.95
C LEU A 329 -11.11 18.19 1.44
N ASN A 330 -10.10 18.22 2.31
CA ASN A 330 -8.82 17.57 2.12
C ASN A 330 -8.69 16.46 3.16
N TYR A 331 -9.03 15.23 2.79
CA TYR A 331 -8.95 14.09 3.71
C TYR A 331 -7.68 13.27 3.50
N SER A 332 -7.23 12.60 4.55
CA SER A 332 -6.08 11.69 4.54
C SER A 332 -6.42 10.36 5.22
N PHE A 333 -5.72 9.30 4.78
CA PHE A 333 -5.71 8.05 5.51
C PHE A 333 -4.92 8.22 6.80
N ILE A 334 -5.46 7.68 7.90
CA ILE A 334 -4.79 7.74 9.20
C ILE A 334 -3.87 6.53 9.29
N THR A 335 -2.58 6.80 9.37
CA THR A 335 -1.54 5.76 9.33
C THR A 335 -0.67 5.74 10.58
N SER A 336 -0.02 4.61 10.81
CA SER A 336 1.00 4.42 11.84
C SER A 336 2.08 3.47 11.32
N THR A 337 3.35 3.69 11.64
CA THR A 337 4.43 2.77 11.27
C THR A 337 4.53 1.60 12.25
N ASN A 338 4.14 1.80 13.51
CA ASN A 338 4.36 0.85 14.61
C ASN A 338 3.05 0.40 15.29
N ASN A 339 1.91 0.64 14.65
CA ASN A 339 0.56 0.35 15.14
C ASN A 339 0.21 1.04 16.48
N THR A 340 0.92 2.12 16.83
CA THR A 340 0.59 2.97 17.97
C THR A 340 -0.26 4.15 17.49
N TRP A 341 -1.35 4.44 18.22
CA TRP A 341 -2.34 5.45 17.84
C TRP A 341 -2.53 6.47 18.96
N THR A 342 -2.24 7.74 18.66
CA THR A 342 -2.30 8.85 19.63
C THR A 342 -3.45 9.82 19.37
N ASN A 343 -4.01 9.82 18.15
CA ASN A 343 -5.20 10.61 17.84
C ASN A 343 -6.44 9.95 18.45
N ARG A 344 -6.89 10.51 19.58
CA ARG A 344 -8.01 9.98 20.36
C ARG A 344 -9.34 10.07 19.61
N ALA A 345 -9.57 11.11 18.80
CA ALA A 345 -10.79 11.26 18.04
C ALA A 345 -10.93 10.14 16.99
N SER A 346 -9.84 9.83 16.30
CA SER A 346 -9.77 8.72 15.35
C SER A 346 -10.02 7.37 16.03
N VAL A 347 -9.41 7.13 17.20
CA VAL A 347 -9.62 5.91 17.99
C VAL A 347 -11.09 5.77 18.41
N SER A 348 -11.70 6.84 18.93
CA SER A 348 -13.12 6.84 19.33
C SER A 348 -14.04 6.55 18.16
N ALA A 349 -13.91 7.30 17.05
CA ALA A 349 -14.76 7.12 15.87
C ALA A 349 -14.66 5.70 15.30
N HIS A 350 -13.44 5.14 15.24
CA HIS A 350 -13.20 3.80 14.74
C HIS A 350 -13.80 2.72 15.64
N TYR A 351 -13.59 2.84 16.96
CA TYR A 351 -14.14 1.94 17.95
C TYR A 351 -15.68 1.98 17.97
N ASN A 352 -16.26 3.18 18.01
CA ASN A 352 -17.71 3.36 18.10
C ASN A 352 -18.43 2.84 16.84
N ALA A 353 -17.88 3.06 15.65
CA ALA A 353 -18.42 2.52 14.41
C ALA A 353 -18.48 0.98 14.43
N LYS A 354 -17.44 0.32 14.97
CA LYS A 354 -17.43 -1.13 15.19
C LYS A 354 -18.49 -1.57 16.20
N GLN A 355 -18.66 -0.86 17.31
CA GLN A 355 -19.68 -1.21 18.31
C GLN A 355 -21.09 -1.12 17.72
N ALA A 356 -21.40 -0.04 17.00
CA ALA A 356 -22.67 0.12 16.30
C ALA A 356 -22.90 -1.00 15.27
N TYR A 357 -21.91 -1.28 14.40
CA TYR A 357 -21.99 -2.41 13.47
C TYR A 357 -22.31 -3.73 14.18
N THR A 358 -21.55 -4.04 15.23
CA THR A 358 -21.67 -5.27 16.01
C THR A 358 -23.08 -5.38 16.61
N TYR A 359 -23.61 -4.29 17.14
CA TYR A 359 -24.96 -4.25 17.68
C TYR A 359 -26.01 -4.58 16.61
N PHE A 360 -26.00 -3.89 15.47
CA PHE A 360 -26.99 -4.13 14.42
C PHE A 360 -26.88 -5.53 13.82
N LYS A 361 -25.64 -6.02 13.64
CA LYS A 361 -25.39 -7.37 13.15
C LYS A 361 -25.91 -8.42 14.13
N ASN A 362 -25.62 -8.30 15.42
CA ASN A 362 -26.00 -9.32 16.40
C ASN A 362 -27.48 -9.28 16.77
N THR A 363 -28.08 -8.08 16.80
CA THR A 363 -29.47 -7.89 17.24
C THR A 363 -30.47 -8.13 16.11
N PHE A 364 -30.14 -7.67 14.89
CA PHE A 364 -31.08 -7.70 13.76
C PHE A 364 -30.59 -8.55 12.59
N ASN A 365 -29.42 -9.20 12.70
CA ASN A 365 -28.74 -9.87 11.59
C ASN A 365 -28.47 -8.96 10.38
N ARG A 366 -28.48 -7.64 10.58
CA ARG A 366 -28.30 -6.66 9.51
C ARG A 366 -26.85 -6.68 9.02
N ASN A 367 -26.65 -6.77 7.71
CA ASN A 367 -25.31 -6.80 7.12
C ASN A 367 -24.82 -5.38 6.79
N SER A 368 -24.23 -4.67 7.75
CA SER A 368 -23.83 -3.25 7.64
C SER A 368 -25.01 -2.28 7.52
N ILE A 369 -24.73 -1.00 7.28
CA ILE A 369 -25.70 0.10 7.23
C ILE A 369 -26.69 -0.06 6.07
N ASN A 370 -26.24 -0.60 4.92
CA ASN A 370 -27.07 -0.80 3.73
C ASN A 370 -27.68 -2.22 3.62
N ASP A 371 -27.48 -3.07 4.62
CA ASP A 371 -27.87 -4.49 4.63
C ASP A 371 -27.24 -5.37 3.51
N GLN A 372 -26.20 -4.86 2.84
CA GLN A 372 -25.52 -5.53 1.73
C GLN A 372 -24.01 -5.70 1.98
N GLY A 373 -23.55 -5.39 3.19
CA GLY A 373 -22.13 -5.45 3.55
C GLY A 373 -21.31 -4.29 3.00
N GLY A 374 -21.93 -3.12 2.80
CA GLY A 374 -21.21 -1.92 2.38
C GLY A 374 -20.30 -1.35 3.48
N ASP A 375 -19.37 -0.48 3.08
CA ASP A 375 -18.42 0.16 4.00
C ASP A 375 -19.11 1.03 5.04
N ILE A 376 -18.46 1.17 6.20
CA ILE A 376 -18.80 2.13 7.24
C ILE A 376 -17.66 3.13 7.34
N LEU A 377 -17.93 4.36 6.91
CA LEU A 377 -16.92 5.41 6.78
C LEU A 377 -17.13 6.49 7.85
N SER A 378 -16.05 6.85 8.53
CA SER A 378 -16.01 7.92 9.53
C SER A 378 -14.94 8.94 9.17
N LEU A 379 -15.28 10.23 9.19
CA LEU A 379 -14.33 11.34 9.02
C LEU A 379 -14.27 12.15 10.31
N VAL A 380 -13.09 12.23 10.92
CA VAL A 380 -12.85 13.06 12.11
C VAL A 380 -12.20 14.39 11.72
N ASN A 381 -12.14 15.34 12.67
CA ASN A 381 -11.56 16.66 12.48
C ASN A 381 -12.20 17.47 11.33
N VAL A 382 -13.53 17.40 11.22
CA VAL A 382 -14.26 18.22 10.26
C VAL A 382 -14.40 19.64 10.83
N ALA A 383 -14.14 20.65 10.00
CA ALA A 383 -14.24 22.06 10.36
C ALA A 383 -15.43 22.75 9.67
N GLU A 384 -15.79 23.92 10.16
CA GLU A 384 -16.72 24.84 9.51
C GLU A 384 -16.08 25.52 8.30
N GLU A 385 -16.90 26.16 7.46
CA GLU A 385 -16.43 26.85 6.24
C GLU A 385 -15.46 28.01 6.50
N ASP A 386 -15.54 28.63 7.68
CA ASP A 386 -14.62 29.68 8.12
C ASP A 386 -13.36 29.12 8.82
N GLY A 387 -13.22 27.79 8.89
CA GLY A 387 -12.13 27.09 9.54
C GLY A 387 -12.30 26.93 11.06
N ALA A 388 -13.43 27.38 11.63
CA ALA A 388 -13.75 27.12 13.03
C ALA A 388 -13.99 25.62 13.26
N SER A 389 -13.87 25.21 14.52
CA SER A 389 -14.20 23.83 14.90
C SER A 389 -15.70 23.61 14.81
N MET A 390 -16.11 22.53 14.12
CA MET A 390 -17.52 22.18 13.97
C MET A 390 -18.08 21.63 15.28
N GLU A 391 -19.22 22.17 15.71
CA GLU A 391 -19.95 21.76 16.92
C GLU A 391 -21.09 20.80 16.60
N ASN A 392 -20.90 19.95 15.59
CA ASN A 392 -21.90 19.01 15.14
C ASN A 392 -21.29 17.70 14.62
N ALA A 393 -22.13 16.69 14.46
CA ALA A 393 -21.86 15.47 13.72
C ALA A 393 -23.03 15.24 12.77
N TYR A 394 -22.79 14.53 11.66
CA TYR A 394 -23.87 14.20 10.74
C TYR A 394 -23.55 13.02 9.84
N TRP A 395 -24.59 12.30 9.45
CA TRP A 395 -24.61 11.38 8.32
C TRP A 395 -24.96 12.10 7.01
N ASN A 396 -24.11 11.96 5.99
CA ASN A 396 -24.34 12.62 4.69
C ASN A 396 -24.95 11.71 3.60
N GLY A 397 -25.35 10.50 3.94
CA GLY A 397 -25.75 9.47 2.96
C GLY A 397 -24.66 8.44 2.64
N ARG A 398 -23.40 8.68 3.04
CA ARG A 398 -22.28 7.76 2.79
C ARG A 398 -21.33 7.58 3.97
N ALA A 399 -21.07 8.64 4.73
CA ALA A 399 -20.14 8.61 5.85
C ALA A 399 -20.67 9.45 7.02
N VAL A 400 -20.14 9.18 8.20
CA VAL A 400 -20.35 10.02 9.38
C VAL A 400 -19.21 11.04 9.47
N PHE A 401 -19.56 12.31 9.68
CA PHE A 401 -18.64 13.43 9.80
C PHE A 401 -18.68 13.93 11.25
N TYR A 402 -17.51 14.02 11.89
CA TYR A 402 -17.38 14.43 13.28
C TYR A 402 -16.62 15.74 13.40
N GLY A 403 -17.27 16.73 14.01
CA GLY A 403 -16.62 17.94 14.46
C GLY A 403 -15.82 17.74 15.74
N ASN A 404 -14.88 18.64 15.97
CA ASN A 404 -14.05 18.64 17.18
C ASN A 404 -14.73 19.34 18.38
N GLY A 405 -16.01 19.72 18.26
CA GLY A 405 -16.73 20.45 19.29
C GLY A 405 -16.23 21.89 19.40
N GLY A 406 -16.58 22.57 20.50
CA GLY A 406 -16.28 24.00 20.62
C GLY A 406 -16.77 24.56 21.93
N THR A 407 -17.71 25.49 21.87
CA THR A 407 -18.35 26.14 23.01
C THR A 407 -19.18 25.16 23.83
N TYR A 408 -20.08 24.43 23.19
CA TYR A 408 -21.11 23.61 23.82
C TYR A 408 -20.72 22.15 23.94
N PHE A 409 -19.92 21.66 23.00
CA PHE A 409 -19.54 20.25 22.92
C PHE A 409 -18.03 20.03 23.05
N LYS A 410 -17.65 18.85 23.56
CA LYS A 410 -16.35 18.20 23.36
C LYS A 410 -16.32 17.55 21.94
N PRO A 411 -15.21 16.97 21.48
CA PRO A 411 -15.18 16.30 20.18
C PRO A 411 -16.25 15.21 20.06
N LEU A 412 -17.05 15.27 19.00
CA LEU A 412 -18.31 14.55 18.92
C LEU A 412 -18.15 13.04 18.69
N ALA A 413 -17.02 12.63 18.12
CA ALA A 413 -16.65 11.21 18.03
C ALA A 413 -16.53 10.53 19.41
N GLY A 414 -16.49 11.30 20.51
CA GLY A 414 -16.31 10.79 21.86
C GLY A 414 -17.51 10.06 22.45
N ALA A 415 -18.71 10.20 21.87
CA ALA A 415 -19.93 9.59 22.39
C ALA A 415 -20.39 8.44 21.47
N LEU A 416 -20.66 7.27 22.06
CA LEU A 416 -21.01 6.05 21.31
C LEU A 416 -22.42 6.14 20.75
N ASP A 417 -23.36 6.58 21.57
CA ASP A 417 -24.74 6.89 21.21
C ASP A 417 -24.83 7.87 20.03
N VAL A 418 -24.01 8.92 19.95
CA VAL A 418 -23.96 9.87 18.83
C VAL A 418 -23.47 9.18 17.57
N THR A 419 -22.38 8.40 17.63
CA THR A 419 -21.95 7.60 16.47
C THR A 419 -23.06 6.64 16.00
N ALA A 420 -23.77 6.00 16.93
CA ALA A 420 -24.86 5.09 16.62
C ALA A 420 -26.10 5.82 16.07
N HIS A 421 -26.40 7.02 16.54
CA HIS A 421 -27.45 7.90 16.03
C HIS A 421 -27.18 8.24 14.56
N GLU A 422 -25.96 8.70 14.23
CA GLU A 422 -25.60 9.04 12.86
C GLU A 422 -25.67 7.83 11.91
N LEU A 423 -25.19 6.67 12.35
CA LEU A 423 -25.34 5.43 11.59
C LEU A 423 -26.80 4.99 11.50
N GLY A 424 -27.62 5.33 12.50
CA GLY A 424 -29.07 5.17 12.53
C GLY A 424 -29.76 5.89 11.37
N HIS A 425 -29.37 7.14 11.07
CA HIS A 425 -29.86 7.84 9.87
C HIS A 425 -29.54 7.06 8.58
N GLY A 426 -28.34 6.48 8.49
CA GLY A 426 -27.96 5.62 7.36
C GLY A 426 -28.83 4.37 7.26
N ILE A 427 -29.24 3.77 8.38
CA ILE A 427 -30.17 2.65 8.38
C ILE A 427 -31.56 3.10 7.93
N VAL A 428 -32.05 4.22 8.43
CA VAL A 428 -33.35 4.79 8.02
C VAL A 428 -33.35 5.07 6.51
N SER A 429 -32.30 5.68 5.97
CA SER A 429 -32.19 6.01 4.54
C SER A 429 -32.14 4.76 3.64
N ASN A 430 -31.57 3.66 4.14
CA ASN A 430 -31.51 2.37 3.42
C ASN A 430 -32.71 1.46 3.70
N THR A 431 -33.74 1.95 4.40
CA THR A 431 -34.95 1.18 4.73
C THR A 431 -36.22 1.99 4.46
N ALA A 432 -36.75 2.68 5.47
CA ALA A 432 -37.98 3.46 5.37
C ALA A 432 -37.82 4.72 4.50
N ASN A 433 -36.58 5.19 4.33
CA ASN A 433 -36.20 6.37 3.55
C ASN A 433 -37.08 7.58 3.86
N LEU A 434 -37.22 7.87 5.16
CA LEU A 434 -38.06 8.96 5.65
C LEU A 434 -37.48 10.31 5.24
N GLU A 435 -38.31 11.14 4.61
CA GLU A 435 -37.98 12.52 4.29
C GLU A 435 -37.56 13.29 5.54
N TYR A 436 -36.52 14.09 5.45
CA TYR A 436 -36.02 14.87 6.58
C TYR A 436 -36.80 16.19 6.72
N TYR A 437 -38.12 16.06 6.85
CA TYR A 437 -39.07 17.18 6.87
C TYR A 437 -40.28 16.86 7.75
N GLU A 438 -40.75 17.86 8.52
CA GLU A 438 -41.91 17.77 9.41
C GLU A 438 -41.97 16.45 10.22
N GLN A 439 -43.09 15.73 10.18
CA GLN A 439 -43.31 14.51 10.97
C GLN A 439 -42.42 13.34 10.51
N PRO A 440 -42.23 13.07 9.19
CA PRO A 440 -41.25 12.09 8.73
C PRO A 440 -39.83 12.36 9.27
N GLY A 441 -39.41 13.63 9.31
CA GLY A 441 -38.11 14.02 9.86
C GLY A 441 -38.01 13.76 11.35
N ALA A 442 -39.05 14.15 12.12
CA ALA A 442 -39.09 13.86 13.55
C ALA A 442 -39.05 12.34 13.86
N ILE A 443 -39.68 11.51 13.02
CA ILE A 443 -39.61 10.05 13.15
C ILE A 443 -38.21 9.53 12.79
N ASN A 444 -37.55 10.12 11.80
CA ASN A 444 -36.16 9.80 11.45
C ASN A 444 -35.23 10.03 12.65
N GLU A 445 -35.27 11.23 13.25
CA GLU A 445 -34.56 11.56 14.51
C GLU A 445 -34.89 10.57 15.64
N THR A 446 -36.18 10.27 15.83
CA THR A 446 -36.62 9.36 16.90
C THR A 446 -36.00 7.96 16.73
N TYR A 447 -35.92 7.43 15.51
CA TYR A 447 -35.28 6.14 15.27
C TYR A 447 -33.77 6.21 15.50
N ALA A 448 -33.12 7.30 15.09
CA ALA A 448 -31.70 7.51 15.32
C ALA A 448 -31.38 7.53 16.83
N ASP A 449 -32.15 8.26 17.64
CA ASP A 449 -32.01 8.27 19.11
C ASP A 449 -32.28 6.91 19.74
N ILE A 450 -33.36 6.21 19.34
CA ILE A 450 -33.65 4.87 19.84
C ILE A 450 -32.49 3.92 19.52
N PHE A 451 -31.89 4.02 18.34
CA PHE A 451 -30.71 3.22 18.02
C PHE A 451 -29.49 3.63 18.85
N GLY A 452 -29.26 4.93 19.03
CA GLY A 452 -28.24 5.50 19.92
C GLY A 452 -28.29 4.88 21.31
N SER A 453 -29.40 5.06 22.03
CA SER A 453 -29.59 4.53 23.39
C SER A 453 -29.63 3.00 23.46
N MET A 454 -29.84 2.32 22.33
CA MET A 454 -29.84 0.85 22.32
C MET A 454 -28.47 0.26 21.98
N VAL A 455 -27.58 1.02 21.35
CA VAL A 455 -26.16 0.68 21.21
C VAL A 455 -25.41 1.04 22.48
N ASP A 456 -25.68 2.23 23.03
CA ASP A 456 -25.16 2.70 24.30
C ASP A 456 -26.25 2.63 25.38
N ARG A 457 -26.27 1.52 26.12
CA ARG A 457 -27.37 1.19 27.05
C ARG A 457 -27.11 1.61 28.48
N ASP A 458 -26.10 2.46 28.70
CA ASP A 458 -25.72 2.86 30.05
C ASP A 458 -26.79 3.78 30.66
N ASP A 459 -27.47 4.59 29.84
CA ASP A 459 -28.65 5.36 30.24
C ASP A 459 -29.62 5.64 29.06
N TRP A 460 -30.49 6.66 29.20
CA TRP A 460 -31.50 7.08 28.21
C TRP A 460 -31.26 8.51 27.72
N LEU A 461 -30.08 9.06 27.98
CA LEU A 461 -29.66 10.36 27.49
C LEU A 461 -29.06 10.19 26.08
N ILE A 462 -28.85 11.33 25.42
CA ILE A 462 -28.18 11.41 24.14
C ILE A 462 -27.13 12.52 24.24
N GLY A 463 -25.88 12.20 23.95
CA GLY A 463 -24.72 13.09 23.87
C GLY A 463 -24.16 13.54 25.22
N GLU A 464 -24.60 12.95 26.35
CA GLU A 464 -24.17 13.33 27.70
C GLU A 464 -22.65 13.25 27.92
N ASP A 465 -21.96 12.35 27.22
CA ASP A 465 -20.51 12.21 27.24
C ASP A 465 -19.76 13.43 26.64
N ILE A 466 -20.38 14.10 25.67
CA ILE A 466 -19.75 15.19 24.90
C ILE A 466 -20.34 16.57 25.22
N VAL A 467 -21.51 16.65 25.83
CA VAL A 467 -22.11 17.92 26.26
C VAL A 467 -21.27 18.54 27.40
N LYS A 468 -21.05 19.85 27.33
CA LYS A 468 -20.43 20.61 28.43
C LYS A 468 -21.50 21.14 29.38
N THR A 469 -21.56 20.56 30.57
CA THR A 469 -22.53 20.89 31.64
C THR A 469 -22.50 22.34 32.13
N ALA A 470 -21.48 23.13 31.75
CA ALA A 470 -21.50 24.58 32.01
C ALA A 470 -22.58 25.33 31.22
N TYR A 471 -23.15 24.72 30.17
CA TYR A 471 -24.11 25.33 29.26
C TYR A 471 -25.50 24.66 29.28
N TYR A 472 -25.66 23.52 29.97
CA TYR A 472 -26.89 22.70 29.98
C TYR A 472 -27.30 22.28 31.38
#